data_AF-A0A0N8K5S1-F1
#
_entry.id   AF-A0A0N8K5S1-F1
#
_cell.length_a   1.000
_cell.length_b   1.000
_cell.length_c   1.000
_cell.angle_alpha   90.00
_cell.angle_beta   90.00
_cell.angle_gamma   90.00
#
_symmetry.space_group_name_H-M   'P 1'
#
loop_
_entity.id
_entity.type
_entity.pdbx_description
1 polymer ?
#
loop_
_entity_poly.entity_id
_entity_poly.type
_entity_poly.pdbx_seq_one_letter_code
_entity_poly.pdbx_strand_id
1 'polypeptide(L)'
;MIGALGSVFFKRLSIGALEMQAWAGVASVAVLFPLSFALESGQAAAISARPLAAGACVVFAGLIVSVGAHSSYYRLFQRHDANMIVPFTLLTPLLTIGFGAWLTGDPIGWRLLAGAALALAGVAIIVLRPSASIFKPLLVRPRL
;
A
#
# COMPACT_ATOMS: atom_id res chain seq x y z
N MET A 1 -2.79 -3.76 15.77
CA MET A 1 -1.84 -4.62 16.55
C MET A 1 -1.03 -5.56 15.67
N ILE A 2 -1.63 -6.33 14.75
CA ILE A 2 -0.90 -7.26 13.86
C ILE A 2 0.18 -6.56 13.01
N GLY A 3 -0.12 -5.40 12.43
CA GLY A 3 0.86 -4.63 11.64
C GLY A 3 2.04 -4.07 12.46
N ALA A 4 1.84 -3.79 13.76
CA ALA A 4 2.91 -3.32 14.64
C ALA A 4 3.84 -4.47 15.08
N LEU A 5 3.29 -5.67 15.30
CA LEU A 5 4.09 -6.87 15.53
C LEU A 5 4.89 -7.25 14.27
N GLY A 6 4.22 -7.25 13.11
CA GLY A 6 4.85 -7.54 11.82
C GLY A 6 6.06 -6.63 11.54
N SER A 7 5.93 -5.32 11.76
CA SER A 7 7.01 -4.37 11.53
C SER A 7 8.23 -4.55 12.46
N VAL A 8 8.04 -5.08 13.67
CA VAL A 8 9.13 -5.43 14.58
C VAL A 8 9.87 -6.69 14.11
N PHE A 9 9.14 -7.71 13.63
CA PHE A 9 9.75 -8.92 13.08
C PHE A 9 10.44 -8.66 11.74
N PHE A 10 9.89 -7.79 10.88
CA PHE A 10 10.51 -7.37 9.62
C PHE A 10 11.94 -6.84 9.81
N LYS A 11 12.21 -6.09 10.90
CA LYS A 11 13.54 -5.56 11.20
C LYS A 11 14.59 -6.61 11.58
N ARG A 12 14.16 -7.83 11.93
CA ARG A 12 15.05 -8.93 12.34
C ARG A 12 15.45 -9.84 11.18
N LEU A 13 14.82 -9.68 10.02
CA LEU A 13 15.02 -10.53 8.86
C LEU A 13 16.01 -9.87 7.89
N SER A 14 17.03 -10.61 7.47
CA SER A 14 18.08 -10.13 6.55
C SER A 14 17.79 -10.49 5.09
N ILE A 15 16.52 -10.51 4.69
CA ILE A 15 16.11 -10.80 3.30
C ILE A 15 15.74 -9.51 2.57
N GLY A 16 15.96 -9.50 1.25
CA GLY A 16 15.75 -8.31 0.43
C GLY A 16 14.28 -7.88 0.35
N ALA A 17 14.02 -6.61 0.02
CA ALA A 17 12.66 -6.06 -0.07
C ALA A 17 11.78 -6.83 -1.08
N LEU A 18 12.35 -7.22 -2.23
CA LEU A 18 11.64 -8.00 -3.25
C LEU A 18 11.29 -9.41 -2.75
N GLU A 19 12.22 -10.06 -2.05
CA GLU A 19 12.03 -11.39 -1.48
C GLU A 19 10.96 -11.36 -0.39
N MET A 20 10.95 -10.32 0.45
CA MET A 20 9.87 -10.08 1.41
C MET A 20 8.51 -9.95 0.75
N GLN A 21 8.45 -9.23 -0.38
CA GLN A 21 7.21 -9.04 -1.11
C GLN A 21 6.71 -10.34 -1.76
N ALA A 22 7.63 -11.18 -2.24
CA ALA A 22 7.31 -12.52 -2.74
C ALA A 22 6.76 -13.41 -1.62
N TRP A 23 7.41 -13.43 -0.44
CA TRP A 23 6.93 -14.18 0.71
C TRP A 23 5.58 -13.67 1.23
N ALA A 24 5.38 -12.35 1.24
CA ALA A 24 4.09 -11.76 1.59
C ALA A 24 2.98 -12.23 0.62
N GLY A 25 3.27 -12.24 -0.68
CA GLY A 25 2.34 -12.75 -1.70
C GLY A 25 2.01 -14.24 -1.51
N VAL A 26 3.01 -15.08 -1.26
CA VAL A 26 2.81 -16.52 -0.99
C VAL A 26 1.95 -16.73 0.26
N ALA A 27 2.25 -16.02 1.35
CA ALA A 27 1.47 -16.09 2.58
C ALA A 27 0.01 -15.61 2.35
N SER A 28 -0.18 -14.54 1.56
CA SER A 28 -1.51 -14.09 1.17
C SER A 28 -2.27 -15.15 0.39
N VAL A 29 -1.66 -15.82 -0.59
CA VAL A 29 -2.30 -16.91 -1.34
C VAL A 29 -2.66 -18.06 -0.41
N ALA A 30 -1.74 -18.48 0.46
CA ALA A 30 -1.95 -19.59 1.39
C ALA A 30 -3.14 -19.37 2.34
N VAL A 31 -3.41 -18.12 2.71
CA VAL A 31 -4.52 -17.76 3.62
C VAL A 31 -5.79 -17.42 2.85
N LEU A 32 -5.70 -16.57 1.84
CA LEU A 32 -6.87 -16.06 1.13
C LEU A 32 -7.49 -17.09 0.19
N PHE A 33 -6.70 -18.01 -0.39
CA PHE A 33 -7.24 -19.01 -1.30
C PHE A 33 -8.21 -19.97 -0.58
N PRO A 34 -7.85 -20.63 0.55
CA PRO A 34 -8.81 -21.46 1.30
C PRO A 34 -10.01 -20.67 1.82
N LEU A 35 -9.79 -19.43 2.29
CA LEU A 35 -10.88 -18.59 2.79
C LEU A 35 -11.85 -18.20 1.69
N SER A 36 -11.36 -17.85 0.50
CA SER A 36 -12.21 -17.57 -0.65
C SER A 36 -13.02 -18.82 -0.99
N PHE A 37 -12.41 -20.01 -1.08
CA PHE A 37 -13.17 -21.26 -1.30
C PHE A 37 -14.25 -21.54 -0.25
N ALA A 38 -14.02 -21.17 1.01
CA ALA A 38 -14.97 -21.38 2.10
C ALA A 38 -16.10 -20.34 2.15
N LEU A 39 -15.84 -19.10 1.71
CA LEU A 39 -16.73 -17.96 1.94
C LEU A 39 -17.36 -17.39 0.65
N GLU A 40 -16.72 -17.60 -0.50
CA GLU A 40 -17.12 -17.01 -1.78
C GLU A 40 -17.53 -18.10 -2.78
N SER A 41 -18.57 -17.81 -3.56
CA SER A 41 -19.09 -18.69 -4.61
C SER A 41 -18.99 -18.05 -5.99
N GLY A 42 -18.89 -18.85 -7.04
CA GLY A 42 -18.87 -18.36 -8.44
C GLY A 42 -17.53 -17.84 -8.95
N GLN A 43 -16.47 -17.92 -8.16
CA GLN A 43 -15.12 -17.44 -8.50
C GLN A 43 -14.56 -18.08 -9.78
N ALA A 44 -14.71 -19.41 -9.92
CA ALA A 44 -14.26 -20.14 -11.10
C ALA A 44 -15.02 -19.68 -12.37
N ALA A 45 -16.32 -19.42 -12.25
CA ALA A 45 -17.15 -18.90 -13.33
C ALA A 45 -16.79 -17.44 -13.69
N ALA A 46 -16.46 -16.61 -12.70
CA ALA A 46 -16.03 -15.24 -12.93
C ALA A 46 -14.67 -15.18 -13.66
N ILE A 47 -13.72 -16.04 -13.27
CA ILE A 47 -12.42 -16.16 -13.94
C ILE A 47 -12.59 -16.69 -15.36
N SER A 48 -13.41 -17.73 -15.56
CA SER A 48 -13.62 -18.32 -16.89
C SER A 48 -14.41 -17.41 -17.82
N ALA A 49 -15.27 -16.52 -17.30
CA ALA A 49 -15.99 -15.54 -18.10
C ALA A 49 -15.05 -14.48 -18.72
N ARG A 50 -14.00 -14.07 -18.02
CA ARG A 50 -13.03 -13.05 -18.50
C ARG A 50 -11.59 -13.41 -18.12
N PRO A 51 -11.01 -14.50 -18.66
CA PRO A 51 -9.71 -15.02 -18.20
C PRO A 51 -8.56 -14.06 -18.47
N LEU A 52 -8.59 -13.37 -19.62
CA LEU A 52 -7.58 -12.37 -19.95
C LEU A 52 -7.62 -11.16 -19.00
N ALA A 53 -8.82 -10.70 -18.62
CA ALA A 53 -8.97 -9.58 -17.69
C ALA A 53 -8.53 -9.98 -16.28
N ALA A 54 -8.93 -11.16 -15.81
CA ALA A 54 -8.50 -11.68 -14.51
C ALA A 54 -6.97 -11.84 -14.45
N GLY A 55 -6.35 -12.42 -15.49
CA GLY A 55 -4.90 -12.52 -15.60
C GLY A 55 -4.21 -11.15 -15.64
N ALA A 56 -4.74 -10.21 -16.44
CA ALA A 56 -4.21 -8.85 -16.51
C ALA A 56 -4.28 -8.14 -15.14
N CYS A 57 -5.37 -8.30 -14.38
CA CYS A 57 -5.49 -7.74 -13.03
C CYS A 57 -4.43 -8.31 -12.09
N VAL A 58 -4.19 -9.62 -12.12
CA VAL A 58 -3.15 -10.27 -11.29
C VAL A 58 -1.75 -9.78 -11.67
N VAL A 59 -1.45 -9.71 -12.97
CA VAL A 59 -0.16 -9.22 -13.47
C VAL A 59 0.04 -7.74 -13.13
N PHE A 60 -0.99 -6.92 -13.32
CA PHE A 60 -0.96 -5.50 -12.98
C PHE A 60 -0.71 -5.30 -11.47
N ALA A 61 -1.47 -5.99 -10.61
CA ALA A 61 -1.32 -5.88 -9.17
C ALA A 61 0.05 -6.40 -8.70
N GLY A 62 0.50 -7.54 -9.20
CA GLY A 62 1.75 -8.17 -8.80
C GLY A 62 2.99 -7.44 -9.32
N LEU A 63 3.08 -7.19 -10.62
CA LEU A 63 4.30 -6.64 -11.23
C LEU A 63 4.30 -5.12 -11.24
N ILE A 64 3.21 -4.48 -11.64
CA ILE A 64 3.19 -3.02 -11.82
C ILE A 64 3.04 -2.34 -10.47
N VAL A 65 1.99 -2.68 -9.72
CA VAL A 65 1.71 -2.04 -8.43
C VAL A 65 2.66 -2.53 -7.35
N SER A 66 2.79 -3.84 -7.17
CA SER A 66 3.64 -4.37 -6.10
C SER A 66 5.11 -4.12 -6.43
N VAL A 67 5.69 -4.77 -7.44
CA VAL A 67 7.14 -4.67 -7.70
C VAL A 67 7.53 -3.27 -8.21
N GLY A 68 6.84 -2.77 -9.24
CA GLY A 68 7.17 -1.51 -9.89
C GLY A 68 7.00 -0.30 -8.99
N ALA A 69 5.81 -0.12 -8.41
CA ALA A 69 5.53 1.07 -7.60
C ALA A 69 6.32 1.06 -6.29
N HIS A 70 6.44 -0.07 -5.58
CA HIS A 70 7.23 -0.11 -4.34
C HIS A 70 8.72 0.11 -4.61
N SER A 71 9.28 -0.51 -5.64
CA SER A 71 10.69 -0.29 -5.99
C SER A 71 10.94 1.18 -6.33
N SER A 72 10.05 1.81 -7.09
CA SER A 72 10.14 3.24 -7.44
C SER A 72 10.01 4.13 -6.21
N TYR A 73 9.06 3.83 -5.33
CA TYR A 73 8.86 4.54 -4.06
C TYR A 73 10.11 4.46 -3.17
N TYR A 74 10.70 3.27 -3.00
CA TYR A 74 11.92 3.11 -2.21
C TYR A 74 13.11 3.84 -2.82
N ARG A 75 13.26 3.84 -4.15
CA ARG A 75 14.31 4.62 -4.83
C ARG A 75 14.13 6.11 -4.63
N LEU A 76 12.90 6.61 -4.69
CA LEU A 76 12.61 8.02 -4.41
C LEU A 76 12.94 8.36 -2.96
N PHE A 77 12.55 7.49 -2.02
CA PHE A 77 12.82 7.60 -0.59
C PHE A 77 14.30 7.61 -0.21
N GLN A 78 15.12 6.86 -0.93
CA GLN A 78 16.57 6.88 -0.74
C GLN A 78 17.23 8.14 -1.32
N ARG A 79 16.60 8.81 -2.30
CA ARG A 79 17.18 9.93 -3.04
C ARG A 79 16.69 11.31 -2.60
N HIS A 80 15.51 11.40 -2.00
CA HIS A 80 14.90 12.66 -1.59
C HIS A 80 14.57 12.63 -0.11
N ASP A 81 14.60 13.79 0.53
CA ASP A 81 14.21 13.93 1.92
C ASP A 81 12.76 13.47 2.13
N ALA A 82 12.49 12.82 3.27
CA ALA A 82 11.16 12.32 3.61
C ALA A 82 10.08 13.41 3.47
N ASN A 83 10.40 14.66 3.83
CA ASN A 83 9.48 15.80 3.71
C ASN A 83 9.05 16.11 2.27
N MET A 84 9.87 15.78 1.27
CA MET A 84 9.49 15.95 -0.13
C MET A 84 8.58 14.83 -0.63
N ILE A 85 8.65 13.65 -0.03
CA ILE A 85 7.97 12.43 -0.50
C ILE A 85 6.61 12.26 0.16
N VAL A 86 6.49 12.64 1.43
CA VAL A 86 5.23 12.55 2.20
C VAL A 86 4.07 13.22 1.47
N PRO A 87 4.19 14.42 0.86
CA PRO A 87 3.11 15.00 0.05
C PRO A 87 2.66 14.14 -1.12
N PHE A 88 3.54 13.33 -1.74
CA PHE A 88 3.12 12.44 -2.83
C PHE A 88 2.18 11.33 -2.35
N THR A 89 2.22 10.97 -1.07
CA THR A 89 1.28 9.98 -0.52
C THR A 89 -0.15 10.51 -0.41
N LEU A 90 -0.34 11.84 -0.39
CA LEU A 90 -1.66 12.49 -0.51
C LEU A 90 -2.27 12.33 -1.90
N LEU A 91 -1.45 12.10 -2.93
CA LEU A 91 -1.97 11.84 -4.27
C LEU A 91 -2.68 10.49 -4.34
N THR A 92 -2.29 9.52 -3.52
CA THR A 92 -2.92 8.19 -3.49
C THR A 92 -4.44 8.26 -3.31
N PRO A 93 -5.01 8.86 -2.24
CA PRO A 93 -6.46 8.95 -2.09
C PRO A 93 -7.14 9.76 -3.20
N LEU A 94 -6.51 10.83 -3.69
CA LEU A 94 -7.05 11.63 -4.80
C LEU A 94 -7.14 10.82 -6.10
N LEU A 95 -6.07 10.12 -6.45
CA LEU A 95 -5.99 9.27 -7.63
C LEU A 95 -6.93 8.07 -7.50
N THR A 96 -7.06 7.47 -6.32
CA THR A 96 -8.02 6.37 -6.09
C THR A 96 -9.45 6.82 -6.38
N ILE A 97 -9.87 7.98 -5.89
CA ILE A 97 -11.22 8.51 -6.15
C ILE A 97 -11.38 8.87 -7.63
N GLY A 98 -10.39 9.56 -8.21
CA GLY A 98 -10.43 9.95 -9.62
C GLY A 98 -10.50 8.75 -10.57
N PHE A 99 -9.68 7.72 -10.31
CA PHE A 99 -9.70 6.49 -11.08
C PHE A 99 -10.96 5.66 -10.83
N GLY A 100 -11.49 5.59 -9.61
CA GLY A 100 -12.78 4.92 -9.35
C GLY A 100 -13.94 5.55 -10.13
N ALA A 101 -14.01 6.89 -10.13
CA ALA A 101 -15.02 7.61 -10.89
C ALA A 101 -14.83 7.47 -12.41
N TRP A 102 -13.59 7.49 -12.91
CA TRP A 102 -13.32 7.43 -14.35
C TRP A 102 -13.37 6.02 -14.95
N LEU A 103 -12.77 5.03 -14.29
CA LEU A 103 -12.67 3.64 -14.79
C LEU A 103 -13.89 2.79 -14.41
N THR A 104 -14.37 2.91 -13.17
CA THR A 104 -15.47 2.10 -12.65
C THR A 104 -16.83 2.80 -12.78
N GLY A 105 -16.82 4.13 -12.97
CA GLY A 105 -18.05 4.93 -13.01
C GLY A 105 -18.65 5.18 -11.62
N ASP A 106 -17.84 5.09 -10.56
CA ASP A 106 -18.33 5.23 -9.20
C ASP A 106 -18.97 6.63 -8.97
N PRO A 107 -20.19 6.70 -8.42
CA PRO A 107 -20.87 7.97 -8.21
C PRO A 107 -20.14 8.80 -7.15
N ILE A 108 -19.67 9.99 -7.55
CA ILE A 108 -19.05 10.95 -6.63
C ILE A 108 -20.14 11.66 -5.81
N GLY A 109 -20.51 11.07 -4.69
CA GLY A 109 -21.45 11.65 -3.75
C GLY A 109 -20.80 12.64 -2.77
N TRP A 110 -21.61 13.53 -2.18
CA TRP A 110 -21.14 14.50 -1.18
C TRP A 110 -20.45 13.85 0.02
N ARG A 111 -20.88 12.65 0.43
CA ARG A 111 -20.30 11.87 1.53
C ARG A 111 -18.86 11.45 1.24
N LEU A 112 -18.58 11.03 0.00
CA LEU A 112 -17.25 10.66 -0.45
C LEU A 112 -16.33 11.89 -0.45
N LEU A 113 -16.82 13.01 -0.98
CA LEU A 113 -16.08 14.28 -0.99
C LEU A 113 -15.77 14.77 0.43
N ALA A 114 -16.75 14.70 1.35
CA ALA A 114 -16.55 15.08 2.74
C ALA A 114 -15.51 14.18 3.44
N GLY A 115 -15.59 12.86 3.26
CA GLY A 115 -14.61 11.92 3.80
C GLY A 115 -13.22 12.12 3.21
N ALA A 116 -13.13 12.37 1.89
CA ALA A 116 -11.87 12.65 1.21
C ALA A 116 -11.24 13.95 1.73
N ALA A 117 -12.03 15.02 1.88
CA ALA A 117 -11.56 16.29 2.45
C ALA A 117 -11.02 16.12 3.87
N LEU A 118 -11.72 15.36 4.72
CA LEU A 118 -11.28 15.07 6.08
C LEU A 118 -9.97 14.28 6.11
N ALA A 119 -9.84 13.25 5.27
CA ALA A 119 -8.62 12.45 5.16
C ALA A 119 -7.43 13.29 4.66
N LEU A 120 -7.63 14.10 3.62
CA LEU A 120 -6.62 15.01 3.08
C LEU A 120 -6.18 16.05 4.11
N ALA A 121 -7.12 16.63 4.86
CA ALA A 121 -6.82 17.56 5.94
C ALA A 121 -5.97 16.91 7.04
N GLY A 122 -6.31 15.69 7.46
CA GLY A 122 -5.55 14.95 8.47
C GLY A 122 -4.11 14.68 8.04
N VAL A 123 -3.91 14.23 6.79
CA VAL A 123 -2.57 13.99 6.26
C VAL A 123 -1.83 15.33 6.04
N ALA A 124 -2.48 16.38 5.55
CA ALA A 124 -1.88 17.71 5.39
C ALA A 124 -1.37 18.28 6.73
N ILE A 125 -2.12 18.10 7.83
CA ILE A 125 -1.67 18.52 9.17
C ILE A 125 -0.38 17.79 9.56
N ILE A 126 -0.29 16.48 9.32
CA ILE A 126 0.91 15.69 9.63
C ILE A 126 2.11 16.15 8.78
N VAL A 127 1.88 16.43 7.49
CA VAL A 127 2.92 16.87 6.56
C VAL A 127 3.43 18.27 6.91
N LEU A 128 2.52 19.21 7.14
CA LEU A 128 2.84 20.63 7.35
C LEU A 128 3.35 20.94 8.76
N ARG A 129 3.13 20.05 9.73
CA ARG A 129 3.62 20.19 11.10
C ARG A 129 4.55 19.02 11.48
N PRO A 130 5.78 18.96 10.94
CA PRO A 130 6.76 17.97 11.36
C PRO A 130 6.98 18.08 12.87
N SER A 131 6.81 16.98 13.59
CA SER A 131 7.07 16.96 15.04
C SER A 131 8.55 17.26 15.29
N ALA A 132 8.85 18.45 15.77
CA ALA A 132 10.20 18.91 16.09
C ALA A 132 10.79 18.24 17.36
N SER A 133 10.08 17.31 18.00
CA SER A 133 10.43 16.79 19.34
C SER A 133 10.80 15.31 19.42
N ILE A 134 11.23 14.66 18.33
CA ILE A 134 11.85 13.32 18.47
C ILE A 134 13.33 13.51 18.86
N PHE A 135 13.60 13.33 20.16
CA PHE A 135 14.92 13.43 20.78
C PHE A 135 15.90 12.43 20.13
N LYS A 136 16.75 12.91 19.21
CA LYS A 136 17.77 12.16 18.45
C LYS A 136 18.84 11.40 19.28
N PRO A 137 19.19 11.74 20.54
CA PRO A 137 20.23 11.02 21.29
C PRO A 137 19.93 9.56 21.64
N LEU A 138 18.66 9.14 21.64
CA LEU A 138 18.26 7.77 22.00
C LEU A 138 18.46 6.74 20.87
N LEU A 139 18.82 7.19 19.65
CA LEU A 139 18.96 6.33 18.47
C LEU A 139 20.41 6.00 18.11
N VAL A 140 21.40 6.62 18.77
CA VAL A 140 22.82 6.26 18.62
C VAL A 140 23.21 5.35 19.79
N ARG A 141 23.01 4.04 19.64
CA ARG A 141 23.90 3.09 20.34
C ARG A 141 25.16 2.96 19.49
N PRO A 142 26.35 3.36 19.99
CA PRO A 142 27.59 2.98 19.35
C PRO A 142 27.65 1.46 19.39
N ARG A 143 27.74 0.82 18.22
CA ARG A 143 28.21 -0.56 18.16
C ARG A 143 29.69 -0.52 18.53
N LEU A 144 30.00 -0.99 19.73
CA LEU A 144 31.31 -1.57 20.04
C LEU A 144 31.39 -2.94 19.37
#